data_AF-A0A9D4KDZ6-F1
#
_entry.id   AF-A0A9D4KDZ6-F1
#
_cell.length_a   1.000
_cell.length_b   1.000
_cell.length_c   1.000
_cell.angle_alpha   90.00
_cell.angle_beta   90.00
_cell.angle_gamma   90.00
#
_symmetry.space_group_name_H-M   'P 1'
#
loop_
_entity.id
_entity.type
_entity.pdbx_description
1 polymer ?
#
loop_
_entity_poly.entity_id
_entity_poly.type
_entity_poly.pdbx_seq_one_letter_code
_entity_poly.pdbx_strand_id
1 'polypeptide(L)'
;MVACNQAFFPTKANLVEINDQEENHFLYQQSKATQKNYWVGASDLQIAGMYRWLNSGKVVSASSSQWRPGEPSRGNEHCMDIMVEI
;
A
#
# COMPACT_ATOMS: atom_id res chain seq x y z
N MET A 1 -5.04 -15.57 -4.56
CA MET A 1 -5.42 -14.57 -3.56
C MET A 1 -4.45 -14.65 -2.40
N VAL A 2 -3.27 -14.03 -2.54
CA VAL A 2 -2.35 -13.86 -1.41
C VAL A 2 -2.89 -12.66 -0.65
N ALA A 3 -3.44 -12.86 0.54
CA ALA A 3 -3.76 -11.74 1.41
C ALA A 3 -2.44 -11.01 1.70
N CYS A 4 -2.40 -9.68 1.55
CA CYS A 4 -1.19 -8.88 1.80
C CYS A 4 -0.71 -8.96 3.26
N ASN A 5 -1.49 -9.64 4.09
CA ASN A 5 -1.26 -9.95 5.49
C ASN A 5 -0.42 -11.23 5.67
N GLN A 6 -0.06 -11.95 4.59
CA GLN A 6 0.76 -13.18 4.67
C GLN A 6 2.26 -12.94 4.53
N ALA A 7 2.74 -11.71 4.67
CA ALA A 7 4.14 -11.47 5.05
C ALA A 7 4.39 -11.91 6.52
N PHE A 8 3.91 -13.09 6.92
CA PHE A 8 4.31 -13.77 8.15
C PHE A 8 5.64 -14.46 7.87
N PHE A 9 6.68 -13.66 7.74
CA PHE A 9 8.05 -14.15 7.75
C PHE A 9 8.48 -14.37 9.21
N PRO A 10 9.42 -15.27 9.51
CA PRO A 10 9.97 -15.48 10.87
C PRO A 10 10.71 -14.25 11.46
N THR A 11 10.59 -13.08 10.83
CA THR A 11 11.13 -11.80 11.26
C THR A 11 10.02 -10.97 11.91
N LYS A 12 10.35 -10.23 12.98
CA LYS A 12 9.41 -9.33 13.68
C LYS A 12 9.11 -8.03 12.90
N ALA A 13 8.99 -8.10 11.58
CA ALA A 13 8.78 -6.94 10.71
C ALA A 13 7.37 -6.93 10.11
N ASN A 14 6.82 -5.74 9.89
CA ASN A 14 5.54 -5.51 9.26
C ASN A 14 5.74 -4.83 7.89
N LEU A 15 4.74 -4.93 7.01
CA LEU A 15 4.68 -4.07 5.82
C LEU A 15 4.58 -2.59 6.24
N VAL A 16 5.15 -1.72 5.40
CA VAL A 16 5.32 -0.29 5.71
C VAL A 16 3.97 0.45 5.74
N GLU A 17 3.82 1.34 6.71
CA GLU A 17 2.76 2.36 6.77
C GLU A 17 3.38 3.70 6.37
N ILE A 18 2.86 4.31 5.31
CA ILE A 18 3.40 5.56 4.76
C ILE A 18 2.74 6.75 5.47
N ASN A 19 3.54 7.53 6.19
CA ASN A 19 3.06 8.57 7.09
C ASN A 19 3.03 9.96 6.45
N ASP A 20 3.90 10.20 5.48
CA ASP A 20 4.03 11.50 4.82
C ASP A 20 4.46 11.39 3.35
N GLN A 21 4.56 12.55 2.71
CA GLN A 21 4.90 12.66 1.30
C GLN A 21 6.38 12.36 1.03
N GLU A 22 7.28 12.62 1.98
CA GLU A 22 8.71 12.36 1.82
C GLU A 22 8.99 10.86 1.82
N GLU A 23 8.37 10.13 2.75
CA GLU A 23 8.40 8.66 2.80
C GLU A 23 7.81 8.05 1.52
N ASN A 24 6.65 8.55 1.07
CA ASN A 24 6.05 8.09 -0.18
C ASN A 24 6.99 8.30 -1.38
N HIS A 25 7.62 9.48 -1.46
CA HIS A 25 8.56 9.81 -2.52
C HIS A 25 9.80 8.92 -2.48
N PHE A 26 10.39 8.72 -1.29
CA PHE A 26 11.56 7.88 -1.11
C PHE A 26 11.30 6.44 -1.56
N LEU A 27 10.18 5.84 -1.12
CA LEU A 27 9.81 4.48 -1.49
C LEU A 27 9.51 4.36 -2.98
N TYR A 28 8.87 5.37 -3.58
CA TYR A 28 8.65 5.44 -5.03
C TYR A 28 9.97 5.47 -5.81
N GLN A 29 10.96 6.27 -5.40
CA GLN A 29 12.28 6.29 -6.06
C GLN A 29 12.99 4.94 -5.96
N GLN A 30 12.91 4.29 -4.80
CA GLN A 30 13.49 2.96 -4.60
C GLN A 30 12.81 1.92 -5.49
N SER A 31 11.48 1.95 -5.56
CA SER A 31 10.69 1.09 -6.44
C SER A 31 11.06 1.32 -7.91
N LYS A 32 11.19 2.59 -8.32
CA LYS A 32 11.54 2.99 -9.69
C LYS A 32 12.93 2.52 -10.08
N ALA A 33 13.91 2.63 -9.18
CA ALA A 33 15.28 2.16 -9.41
C ALA A 33 15.34 0.65 -9.66
N THR A 34 14.43 -0.10 -9.05
CA THR A 34 14.34 -1.57 -9.22
C THR A 34 13.38 -2.02 -10.31
N GLN A 35 12.57 -1.11 -10.87
CA GLN A 35 11.48 -1.41 -11.80
C GLN A 35 10.52 -2.50 -11.29
N LYS A 36 10.20 -2.46 -9.99
CA LYS A 36 9.33 -3.45 -9.34
C LYS A 36 8.30 -2.76 -8.47
N ASN A 37 7.07 -3.26 -8.51
CA ASN A 37 6.05 -2.86 -7.56
C ASN A 37 6.25 -3.59 -6.23
N TYR A 38 5.90 -2.91 -5.14
CA TYR A 38 6.03 -3.44 -3.79
C TYR A 38 4.74 -3.26 -3.01
N TRP A 39 4.26 -4.33 -2.38
CA TRP A 39 3.14 -4.25 -1.43
C TRP A 39 3.49 -3.35 -0.25
N VAL A 40 2.53 -2.54 0.17
CA VAL A 40 2.60 -1.76 1.41
C VAL A 40 1.52 -2.24 2.38
N GLY A 41 1.60 -1.77 3.62
CA GLY A 41 0.75 -2.25 4.71
C GLY A 41 -0.68 -1.74 4.68
N ALA A 42 -1.26 -1.37 3.54
CA ALA A 42 -2.64 -0.91 3.44
C ALA A 42 -3.51 -1.91 2.66
N SER A 43 -4.71 -2.18 3.19
CA SER A 43 -5.70 -3.07 2.55
C SER A 43 -7.12 -2.66 2.90
N ASP A 44 -8.09 -3.08 2.08
CA ASP A 44 -9.53 -2.96 2.37
C ASP A 44 -10.19 -4.32 2.67
N LEU A 45 -9.37 -5.38 2.88
CA LEU A 45 -9.84 -6.74 3.15
C LEU A 45 -10.78 -6.85 4.36
N GLN A 46 -10.69 -5.93 5.33
CA GLN A 46 -11.58 -5.89 6.48
C GLN A 46 -12.96 -5.29 6.13
N ILE A 47 -12.98 -4.23 5.31
CA ILE A 47 -14.19 -3.52 4.88
C ILE A 47 -13.93 -3.01 3.47
N ALA A 48 -14.55 -3.65 2.48
CA ALA A 48 -14.33 -3.32 1.07
C ALA A 48 -14.61 -1.83 0.80
N GLY A 49 -13.71 -1.18 0.06
CA GLY A 49 -13.74 0.26 -0.21
C GLY A 49 -13.23 1.15 0.94
N MET A 50 -12.80 0.57 2.07
CA MET A 50 -12.18 1.30 3.18
C MET A 50 -10.76 0.80 3.45
N TYR A 51 -9.79 1.35 2.72
CA TYR A 51 -8.38 1.05 2.93
C TYR A 51 -7.92 1.51 4.32
N ARG A 52 -7.20 0.63 5.01
CA ARG A 52 -6.62 0.88 6.34
C ARG A 52 -5.20 0.37 6.40
N TRP A 53 -4.36 1.10 7.13
CA TRP A 53 -3.04 0.61 7.50
C TRP A 53 -3.16 -0.54 8.49
N LEU A 54 -2.49 -1.66 8.20
CA LEU A 54 -2.50 -2.88 9.01
C LEU A 54 -1.86 -2.67 10.38
N ASN A 55 -0.90 -1.74 10.49
CA ASN A 55 -0.17 -1.48 11.74
C ASN A 55 -0.97 -0.56 12.68
N SER A 56 -1.39 0.62 12.22
CA SER A 56 -2.12 1.57 13.06
C SER A 56 -3.65 1.46 13.02
N GLY A 57 -4.22 0.79 12.00
CA GLY A 57 -5.66 0.77 11.74
C GLY A 57 -6.22 2.09 11.17
N LYS A 58 -5.38 3.11 10.97
CA LYS A 58 -5.78 4.40 10.40
C LYS A 58 -6.33 4.22 8.99
N VAL A 59 -7.38 4.96 8.68
CA VAL A 59 -8.00 4.96 7.35
C VAL A 59 -7.09 5.70 6.38
N VAL A 60 -6.82 5.09 5.23
CA VAL A 60 -6.20 5.77 4.09
C VAL A 60 -7.28 6.54 3.36
N SER A 61 -7.17 7.87 3.32
CA SER A 61 -8.13 8.70 2.58
C SER A 61 -8.06 8.39 1.09
N ALA A 62 -9.20 8.22 0.43
CA ALA A 62 -9.27 8.10 -1.03
C ALA A 62 -8.76 9.36 -1.76
N SER A 63 -8.72 10.52 -1.08
CA SER A 63 -8.14 11.77 -1.60
C SER A 63 -6.67 11.98 -1.23
N SER A 64 -6.02 10.98 -0.62
CA SER A 64 -4.60 11.04 -0.26
C SER A 64 -3.73 11.21 -1.50
N SER A 65 -2.65 11.99 -1.39
CA SER A 65 -1.61 12.11 -2.42
C SER A 65 -0.84 10.80 -2.67
N GLN A 66 -1.10 9.78 -1.87
CA GLN A 66 -0.55 8.43 -2.03
C GLN A 66 -1.21 7.64 -3.16
N TRP A 67 -2.43 8.02 -3.57
CA TRP A 67 -3.13 7.37 -4.68
C TRP A 67 -2.74 7.98 -6.02
N ARG A 68 -2.58 7.12 -7.04
CA ARG A 68 -2.55 7.58 -8.42
C ARG A 68 -3.95 8.08 -8.82
N PRO A 69 -4.05 9.00 -9.79
CA PRO A 69 -5.36 9.41 -10.31
C PRO A 69 -6.18 8.20 -10.75
N GLY A 70 -7.39 8.05 -10.20
CA GLY A 70 -8.28 6.90 -10.46
C GLY A 70 -8.21 5.79 -9.41
N GLU A 71 -7.23 5.83 -8.50
CA GLU A 71 -7.10 4.90 -7.39
C GLU A 71 -7.64 5.49 -6.07
N PRO A 72 -8.10 4.65 -5.13
CA PRO A 72 -8.31 3.21 -5.26
C PRO A 72 -9.51 2.90 -6.17
N SER A 73 -9.34 1.97 -7.11
CA SER A 73 -10.42 1.50 -7.98
C SER A 73 -11.36 0.56 -7.22
N ARG A 74 -12.61 0.44 -7.67
CA ARG A 74 -13.61 -0.51 -7.09
C ARG A 74 -13.48 -1.93 -7.67
N GLY A 75 -12.29 -2.29 -8.14
CA GLY A 75 -12.01 -3.58 -8.75
C GLY A 75 -11.90 -4.72 -7.74
N ASN A 76 -11.27 -5.82 -8.15
CA ASN A 76 -10.97 -6.97 -7.29
C ASN A 76 -9.57 -6.87 -6.66
N GLU A 77 -9.11 -5.64 -6.43
CA GLU A 77 -7.81 -5.31 -5.85
C GLU A 77 -8.03 -4.82 -4.42
N HIS A 78 -7.47 -5.54 -3.47
CA HIS A 78 -7.74 -5.32 -2.04
C HIS A 78 -6.52 -4.86 -1.25
N CYS A 79 -5.41 -4.64 -1.93
CA CYS A 79 -4.14 -4.33 -1.33
C CYS A 79 -3.46 -3.19 -2.07
N MET A 80 -2.82 -2.33 -1.31
CA MET A 80 -2.10 -1.19 -1.84
C MET A 80 -0.65 -1.60 -2.17
N ASP A 81 -0.19 -1.22 -3.35
CA ASP A 81 1.21 -1.32 -3.76
C ASP A 81 1.76 0.04 -4.20
N ILE A 82 3.10 0.14 -4.23
CA ILE A 82 3.79 1.21 -4.92
C ILE A 82 3.92 0.79 -6.37
N MET A 83 3.23 1.51 -7.25
CA MET A 83 3.19 1.24 -8.68
C MET A 83 4.17 2.14 -9.43
N VAL A 84 5.11 1.53 -10.18
CA VAL A 84 6.13 2.26 -10.96
C VAL A 84 5.95 2.18 -12.47
N GLU A 85 4.88 1.54 -12.95
CA GLU A 85 4.60 1.42 -14.39
C GLU A 85 4.05 2.72 -15.01
N ILE A 86 4.66 3.07 -16.15
CA ILE A 86 4.07 3.66 -17.37
C ILE A 86 4.74 2.97 -18.56
#